data_AF-A0A2I1XBI9-F1
#
_entry.id   AF-A0A2I1XBI9-F1
#
_cell.length_a   1.000
_cell.length_b   1.000
_cell.length_c   1.000
_cell.angle_alpha   90.00
_cell.angle_beta   90.00
_cell.angle_gamma   90.00
#
_symmetry.space_group_name_H-M   'P 1'
#
loop_
_entity.id
_entity.type
_entity.pdbx_description
1 polymer ?
#
loop_
_entity_poly.entity_id
_entity_poly.type
_entity_poly.pdbx_seq_one_letter_code
_entity_poly.pdbx_strand_id
1 'polypeptide(L)'
;MKAYFKNIAIAADQLANAMIAGSPDETVSSRVYRGAVLAAQPTRVARMVYRAINTLFFWQADHCRAAYLREKQRAHLPDELQ
;
A
#
# COMPACT_ATOMS: atom_id res chain seq x y z
N MET A 1 15.21 16.61 -2.55
CA MET A 1 15.78 15.26 -2.25
C MET A 1 14.79 14.33 -1.56
N LYS A 2 14.20 14.68 -0.40
CA LYS A 2 13.25 13.78 0.32
C LYS A 2 12.05 13.34 -0.54
N ALA A 3 11.44 14.25 -1.29
CA ALA A 3 10.35 13.93 -2.22
C ALA A 3 10.80 13.01 -3.38
N TYR A 4 12.01 13.19 -3.90
CA TYR A 4 12.54 12.38 -5.00
C TYR A 4 12.66 10.90 -4.62
N PHE A 5 13.35 10.61 -3.51
CA PHE A 5 13.48 9.22 -3.03
C PHE A 5 12.13 8.62 -2.63
N LYS A 6 11.23 9.43 -2.05
CA LYS A 6 9.86 9.01 -1.76
C LYS A 6 9.12 8.59 -3.04
N ASN A 7 9.20 9.39 -4.11
CA ASN A 7 8.53 9.11 -5.38
C ASN A 7 9.10 7.85 -6.03
N ILE A 8 10.43 7.64 -5.99
CA ILE A 8 11.05 6.39 -6.45
C ILE A 8 10.54 5.19 -5.65
N ALA A 9 10.47 5.31 -4.32
CA ALA A 9 9.97 4.23 -3.48
C ALA A 9 8.51 3.88 -3.79
N ILE A 10 7.65 4.89 -3.99
CA ILE A 10 6.24 4.69 -4.40
C ILE A 10 6.17 4.00 -5.77
N ALA A 11 6.93 4.48 -6.76
CA ALA A 11 6.93 3.89 -8.10
C ALA A 11 7.41 2.44 -8.09
N ALA A 12 8.43 2.12 -7.28
CA ALA A 12 8.91 0.75 -7.12
C ALA A 12 7.87 -0.16 -6.46
N ASP A 13 7.14 0.33 -5.46
CA ASP A 13 6.07 -0.40 -4.77
C ASP A 13 4.87 -0.65 -5.71
N GLN A 14 4.44 0.38 -6.45
CA GLN A 14 3.40 0.29 -7.49
C GLN A 14 3.79 -0.69 -8.61
N LEU A 15 5.05 -0.65 -9.06
CA LEU A 15 5.57 -1.63 -10.02
C LEU A 15 5.51 -3.05 -9.44
N ALA A 16 5.93 -3.25 -8.19
CA ALA A 16 5.82 -4.55 -7.53
C ALA A 16 4.37 -5.03 -7.47
N ASN A 17 3.41 -4.16 -7.16
CA ASN A 17 1.99 -4.49 -7.17
C ASN A 17 1.50 -4.88 -8.58
N ALA A 18 1.88 -4.12 -9.61
CA ALA A 18 1.52 -4.42 -10.99
C ALA A 18 2.06 -5.79 -11.46
N MET A 19 3.30 -6.13 -11.09
CA MET A 19 3.91 -7.44 -11.40
C MET A 19 3.13 -8.63 -10.81
N ILE A 20 2.42 -8.43 -9.69
CA ILE A 20 1.54 -9.45 -9.07
C ILE A 20 0.06 -9.22 -9.42
N ALA A 21 -0.22 -8.70 -10.62
CA ALA A 21 -1.57 -8.45 -11.15
C ALA A 21 -2.41 -7.49 -10.28
N GLY A 22 -1.76 -6.50 -9.67
CA GLY A 22 -2.41 -5.40 -8.96
C GLY A 22 -2.62 -4.17 -9.86
N SER A 23 -3.30 -3.16 -9.33
CA SER A 23 -3.45 -1.88 -10.04
C SER A 23 -2.11 -1.14 -10.08
N PRO A 24 -1.73 -0.54 -11.22
CA PRO A 24 -0.48 0.22 -11.34
C PRO A 24 -0.46 1.47 -10.45
N ASP A 25 -1.62 2.01 -10.08
CA ASP A 25 -1.74 3.20 -9.21
C ASP A 25 -2.05 2.84 -7.75
N GLU A 26 -1.74 1.62 -7.33
CA GLU A 26 -1.96 1.14 -5.95
C GLU A 26 -0.71 0.50 -5.39
N THR A 27 -0.30 0.91 -4.18
CA THR A 27 0.76 0.26 -3.41
C THR A 27 0.35 -1.13 -2.89
N VAL A 28 1.33 -2.03 -2.76
CA VAL A 28 1.17 -3.39 -2.21
C VAL A 28 0.53 -3.33 -0.82
N SER A 29 1.01 -2.44 0.05
CA SER A 29 0.47 -2.29 1.41
C SER A 29 -1.02 -1.89 1.42
N SER A 30 -1.44 -1.01 0.50
CA SER A 30 -2.87 -0.66 0.32
C SER A 30 -3.70 -1.86 -0.14
N ARG A 31 -3.22 -2.59 -1.16
CA ARG A 31 -3.89 -3.79 -1.67
C ARG A 31 -4.01 -4.87 -0.60
N VAL A 32 -2.97 -5.08 0.19
CA VAL A 32 -2.96 -6.03 1.31
C VAL A 32 -4.02 -5.64 2.35
N TYR A 33 -4.14 -4.36 2.71
CA TYR A 33 -5.19 -3.90 3.62
C TYR A 33 -6.59 -4.23 3.07
N ARG A 34 -6.85 -3.92 1.80
CA ARG A 34 -8.14 -4.24 1.16
C ARG A 34 -8.44 -5.74 1.21
N GLY A 35 -7.47 -6.58 0.86
CA GLY A 35 -7.64 -8.03 0.83
C GLY A 35 -7.76 -8.68 2.21
N ALA A 36 -7.11 -8.11 3.24
CA ALA A 36 -7.07 -8.69 4.58
C ALA A 36 -8.17 -8.17 5.51
N VAL A 37 -8.63 -6.93 5.32
CA VAL A 37 -9.54 -6.21 6.23
C VAL A 37 -10.88 -5.88 5.58
N LEU A 38 -10.90 -5.43 4.32
CA LEU A 38 -12.13 -4.96 3.65
C LEU A 38 -12.82 -6.02 2.79
N ALA A 39 -12.13 -7.10 2.44
CA ALA A 39 -12.72 -8.20 1.68
C ALA A 39 -13.84 -8.88 2.49
N ALA A 40 -14.93 -9.25 1.83
CA ALA A 40 -16.05 -9.94 2.49
C ALA A 40 -15.62 -11.29 3.11
N GLN A 41 -14.66 -11.97 2.48
CA GLN A 41 -14.11 -13.24 2.95
C GLN A 41 -12.57 -13.20 2.83
N PRO A 42 -11.86 -12.60 3.81
CA PRO A 42 -10.41 -12.45 3.75
C PRO A 42 -9.72 -13.81 3.96
N THR A 43 -8.83 -14.16 3.04
CA THR A 43 -8.08 -15.42 3.12
C THR A 43 -7.11 -15.43 4.31
N ARG A 44 -6.72 -16.61 4.77
CA ARG A 44 -5.70 -16.74 5.84
C ARG A 44 -4.36 -16.14 5.40
N VAL A 45 -3.98 -16.34 4.14
CA VAL A 45 -2.76 -15.78 3.55
C VAL A 45 -2.81 -14.25 3.56
N ALA A 46 -3.92 -13.62 3.15
CA ALA A 46 -4.05 -12.16 3.17
C ALA A 46 -3.86 -11.59 4.58
N ARG A 47 -4.49 -12.21 5.60
CA ARG A 47 -4.33 -11.79 7.00
C ARG A 47 -2.91 -12.01 7.54
N MET A 48 -2.24 -13.09 7.11
CA MET A 48 -0.85 -13.34 7.48
C MET A 48 0.09 -12.28 6.88
N VAL A 49 -0.05 -11.99 5.58
CA VAL A 49 0.75 -10.97 4.89
C VAL A 49 0.52 -9.59 5.50
N TYR A 50 -0.73 -9.23 5.79
CA TYR A 50 -1.07 -7.99 6.50
C TYR A 50 -0.35 -7.86 7.84
N ARG A 51 -0.34 -8.92 8.66
CA ARG A 51 0.39 -8.93 9.93
C ARG A 51 1.90 -8.84 9.71
N ALA A 52 2.45 -9.60 8.77
CA ALA A 52 3.88 -9.62 8.47
C ALA A 52 4.39 -8.22 8.06
N ILE A 53 3.66 -7.53 7.18
CA ILE A 53 4.02 -6.18 6.74
C ILE A 53 3.90 -5.19 7.91
N ASN A 54 2.81 -5.21 8.68
CA ASN A 54 2.69 -4.32 9.85
C ASN A 54 3.77 -4.58 10.91
N THR A 55 4.21 -5.82 11.10
CA THR A 55 5.35 -6.15 11.98
C THR A 55 6.68 -5.65 11.40
N LEU A 56 6.88 -5.74 10.08
CA LEU A 56 8.07 -5.18 9.43
C LEU A 56 8.16 -3.67 9.65
N PHE A 57 7.02 -2.98 9.64
CA PHE A 57 6.88 -1.54 9.91
C PHE A 57 6.39 -1.26 11.34
N PHE A 58 6.93 -1.97 12.35
CA PHE A 58 6.46 -1.91 13.74
C PHE A 58 6.42 -0.50 14.38
N TRP A 59 7.18 0.47 13.83
CA TRP A 59 7.18 1.86 14.29
C TRP A 59 5.99 2.68 13.75
N GLN A 60 5.13 2.08 12.95
CA GLN A 60 3.89 2.66 12.46
C GLN A 60 2.70 1.91 13.07
N ALA A 61 1.70 2.64 13.58
CA ALA A 61 0.57 2.04 14.29
C ALA A 61 -0.22 1.02 13.44
N ASP A 62 -0.42 1.33 12.15
CA ASP A 62 -1.01 0.41 11.16
C ASP A 62 -0.58 0.89 9.77
N HIS A 63 0.59 0.41 9.33
CA HIS A 63 1.22 0.75 8.06
C HIS A 63 0.30 0.48 6.87
N CYS A 64 -0.30 -0.70 6.81
CA CYS A 64 -1.15 -1.09 5.68
C CYS A 64 -2.43 -0.24 5.61
N ARG A 65 -3.05 0.05 6.76
CA ARG A 65 -4.20 0.97 6.80
C ARG A 65 -3.81 2.39 6.41
N ALA A 66 -2.67 2.89 6.88
CA ALA A 66 -2.19 4.22 6.51
C ALA A 66 -1.92 4.32 5.00
N ALA A 67 -1.30 3.29 4.40
CA ALA A 67 -1.10 3.20 2.96
C ALA A 67 -2.44 3.26 2.21
N TYR A 68 -3.43 2.45 2.62
CA TYR A 68 -4.77 2.48 2.03
C TYR A 68 -5.43 3.87 2.10
N LEU A 69 -5.34 4.55 3.25
CA LEU A 69 -5.89 5.91 3.40
C LEU A 69 -5.17 6.93 2.51
N ARG A 70 -3.85 6.80 2.32
CA ARG A 70 -3.08 7.66 1.42
C ARG A 70 -3.46 7.44 -0.05
N GLU A 71 -3.74 6.20 -0.46
CA GLU A 71 -4.25 5.92 -1.80
C GLU A 71 -5.64 6.51 -2.01
N LYS A 72 -6.54 6.39 -1.04
CA LYS A 72 -7.86 7.04 -1.12
C LYS A 72 -7.76 8.56 -1.26
N GLN A 73 -6.73 9.17 -0.68
CA GLN A 73 -6.44 10.60 -0.77
C GLN A 73 -5.64 10.97 -2.02
N ARG A 74 -5.28 9.99 -2.87
CA ARG A 74 -4.41 10.17 -4.04
C ARG A 74 -3.11 10.92 -3.71
N ALA A 75 -2.60 10.68 -2.50
CA ALA A 75 -1.52 11.48 -1.92
C ALA A 75 -0.14 11.34 -2.59
N HIS A 76 -0.02 10.42 -3.54
CA HIS A 76 1.16 10.26 -4.37
C HIS A 76 1.08 11.10 -5.66
N LEU A 77 -0.11 11.53 -6.06
CA LEU A 77 -0.30 12.43 -7.20
C LEU A 77 0.15 13.85 -6.83
N PRO A 78 0.75 14.58 -7.78
CA PRO A 78 1.00 16.00 -7.62
C PRO A 78 -0.33 16.74 -7.50
N ASP A 79 -0.33 17.88 -6.80
CA ASP A 79 -1.55 18.59 -6.40
C ASP A 79 -2.39 19.05 -7.61
N GLU A 80 -1.76 19.27 -8.77
CA GLU A 80 -2.44 19.63 -10.02
C GLU A 80 -3.25 18.48 -10.65
N LEU A 81 -3.04 17.23 -10.19
CA LEU A 81 -3.67 16.01 -10.72
C LEU A 81 -4.57 15.28 -9.70
N GLN A 82 -4.75 15.83 -8.50
CA GLN A 82 -5.61 15.23 -7.45
C GLN A 82 -7.10 15.42 -7.74
#